data_AF-A0A2G9TI98-F1
#
_entry.id   AF-A0A2G9TI98-F1
#
_cell.length_a   1.000
_cell.length_b   1.000
_cell.length_c   1.000
_cell.angle_alpha   90.00
_cell.angle_beta   90.00
_cell.angle_gamma   90.00
#
_symmetry.space_group_name_H-M   'P 1'
#
loop_
_entity.id
_entity.type
_entity.pdbx_description
1 polymer ?
#
loop_
_entity_poly.entity_id
_entity_poly.type
_entity_poly.pdbx_seq_one_letter_code
_entity_poly.pdbx_strand_id
1 'polypeptide(L)'
;DRDNCIVLKIDTQMTSVQDCSPFGFHFELDKKRYTERKKQIRRQSTIVCQTVWGRILSVVYACIGIPLMLVVLGDIGEWFQKILTKTYIFFLIKWRNFRKNKLVTPMDEIFLPMWIALPLVLIYIITCTMIIHWFDHNEGNRPGIAFPDAFYFTFISLTTIGLGDVMPYNIQ
;
A
#
# COMPACT_ATOMS: atom_id res chain seq x y z
N ASP A 1 -12.80 23.35 -28.75
CA ASP A 1 -12.49 22.13 -29.52
C ASP A 1 -11.02 21.83 -29.69
N ARG A 2 -10.28 21.54 -28.62
CA ARG A 2 -8.94 20.93 -28.75
C ARG A 2 -8.79 19.77 -27.76
N ASP A 3 -9.49 18.70 -28.09
CA ASP A 3 -9.41 17.40 -27.42
C ASP A 3 -8.38 16.50 -28.10
N ASN A 4 -7.13 16.95 -28.17
CA ASN A 4 -6.05 16.16 -28.74
C ASN A 4 -5.30 15.46 -27.60
N CYS A 5 -5.37 14.13 -27.54
CA CYS A 5 -4.47 13.33 -26.73
C CYS A 5 -3.50 12.60 -27.65
N ILE A 6 -2.21 12.79 -27.39
CA ILE A 6 -1.10 12.29 -28.20
C ILE A 6 -0.73 10.90 -27.70
N VAL A 7 -0.83 9.88 -28.55
CA VAL A 7 -0.38 8.53 -28.22
C VAL A 7 0.92 8.28 -28.97
N LEU A 8 2.05 8.31 -28.25
CA LEU A 8 3.35 7.97 -28.80
C LEU A 8 3.45 6.45 -28.96
N LYS A 9 3.52 5.99 -30.20
CA LYS A 9 3.83 4.61 -30.52
C LYS A 9 5.29 4.55 -30.98
N ILE A 10 6.11 3.80 -30.27
CA ILE A 10 7.50 3.53 -30.67
C ILE A 10 7.45 2.17 -31.37
N ASP A 11 7.55 2.15 -32.70
CA ASP A 11 7.60 0.91 -33.46
C ASP A 11 9.04 0.35 -33.41
N THR A 12 9.25 -0.66 -32.57
CA THR A 12 10.51 -1.41 -32.47
C THR A 12 10.45 -2.68 -33.32
N GLN A 13 10.07 -2.56 -34.59
CA GLN A 13 10.12 -3.70 -35.53
C GLN A 13 11.07 -3.36 -36.68
N MET A 14 12.26 -3.94 -36.60
CA MET A 14 13.34 -3.82 -37.56
C MET A 14 13.11 -4.85 -38.69
N THR A 15 12.19 -4.57 -39.60
CA THR A 15 12.10 -5.30 -40.87
C THR A 15 12.31 -4.32 -42.01
N SER A 16 13.49 -4.43 -42.62
CA SER A 16 13.99 -3.61 -43.71
C SER A 16 13.08 -3.66 -44.94
N VAL A 17 12.39 -2.56 -45.21
CA VAL A 17 11.87 -2.25 -46.54
C VAL A 17 12.22 -0.78 -46.81
N GLN A 18 12.83 -0.55 -47.97
CA GLN A 18 13.30 0.74 -48.45
C GLN A 18 12.13 1.75 -48.54
N ASP A 19 12.43 3.00 -48.20
CA ASP A 19 11.56 4.21 -48.25
C ASP A 19 10.74 4.59 -47.02
N CYS A 20 11.26 4.38 -45.81
CA CYS A 20 10.87 5.21 -44.65
C CYS A 20 12.04 5.42 -43.68
N SER A 21 12.13 6.63 -43.12
CA SER A 21 13.13 7.03 -42.14
C SER A 21 13.09 6.15 -40.87
N PRO A 22 14.26 5.78 -40.29
CA PRO A 22 14.39 4.71 -39.27
C PRO A 22 13.82 5.05 -37.89
N PHE A 23 13.40 6.30 -37.68
CA PHE A 23 12.72 6.79 -36.48
C PHE A 23 11.47 7.55 -36.92
N GLY A 24 10.42 6.84 -37.28
CA GLY A 24 9.12 7.43 -37.60
C GLY A 24 8.24 7.49 -36.35
N PHE A 25 7.97 8.67 -35.83
CA PHE A 25 6.88 8.86 -34.87
C PHE A 25 5.56 8.88 -35.63
N HIS A 26 4.91 7.72 -35.76
CA HIS A 26 3.58 7.66 -36.37
C HIS A 26 2.52 8.12 -35.35
N PHE A 27 1.91 9.27 -35.64
CA PHE A 27 1.01 9.96 -34.71
C PHE A 27 -0.45 9.62 -35.04
N GLU A 28 -0.98 8.58 -34.41
CA GLU A 28 -2.34 8.12 -34.68
C GLU A 28 -3.33 8.73 -33.68
N LEU A 29 -4.23 9.60 -34.18
CA LEU A 29 -5.27 10.27 -33.40
C LEU A 29 -6.52 9.37 -33.29
N ASP A 30 -6.60 8.57 -32.21
CA ASP A 30 -7.78 7.75 -31.94
C ASP A 30 -8.34 7.96 -30.51
N LYS A 31 -9.28 8.90 -30.41
CA LYS A 31 -9.98 9.27 -29.17
C LYS A 31 -10.89 8.15 -28.64
N LYS A 32 -11.44 7.31 -29.53
CA LYS A 32 -12.31 6.18 -29.12
C LYS A 32 -11.48 5.13 -28.38
N ARG A 33 -10.31 4.79 -28.93
CA ARG A 33 -9.41 3.77 -28.38
C ARG A 33 -8.73 4.18 -27.07
N TYR A 34 -8.38 5.46 -26.90
CA TYR A 34 -7.87 5.96 -25.61
C TYR A 34 -8.91 5.85 -24.49
N THR A 35 -10.17 6.21 -24.79
CA THR A 35 -11.26 6.15 -23.81
C THR A 35 -11.59 4.71 -23.44
N GLU A 36 -11.58 3.79 -24.40
CA GLU A 36 -11.78 2.36 -24.18
C GLU A 36 -10.65 1.73 -23.35
N ARG A 37 -9.37 1.97 -23.70
CA ARG A 37 -8.23 1.48 -22.92
C ARG A 37 -8.22 2.04 -21.50
N LYS A 38 -8.54 3.32 -21.31
CA LYS A 38 -8.67 3.93 -19.96
C LYS A 38 -9.82 3.33 -19.15
N LYS A 39 -10.89 2.87 -19.81
CA LYS A 39 -12.02 2.14 -19.18
C LYS A 39 -11.65 0.70 -18.84
N GLN A 40 -10.79 0.07 -19.63
CA GLN A 40 -10.29 -1.29 -19.42
C GLN A 40 -9.22 -1.35 -18.31
N ILE A 41 -8.27 -0.39 -18.29
CA ILE A 41 -7.24 -0.26 -17.26
C ILE A 41 -7.88 -0.01 -15.88
N ARG A 42 -8.89 0.89 -15.78
CA ARG A 42 -9.63 1.09 -14.52
C ARG A 42 -10.44 -0.13 -14.05
N ARG A 43 -10.77 -1.06 -14.96
CA ARG A 43 -11.49 -2.31 -14.61
C ARG A 43 -10.55 -3.41 -14.13
N GLN A 44 -9.29 -3.39 -14.55
CA GLN A 44 -8.31 -4.43 -14.21
C GLN A 44 -7.65 -4.20 -12.84
N SER A 45 -7.51 -2.94 -12.39
CA SER A 45 -6.82 -2.61 -11.14
C SER A 45 -7.64 -2.79 -9.87
N THR A 46 -8.92 -3.16 -9.94
CA THR A 46 -9.78 -3.23 -8.74
C THR A 46 -10.81 -4.35 -8.85
N ILE A 47 -10.83 -5.23 -7.86
CA ILE A 47 -11.84 -6.29 -7.74
C ILE A 47 -13.14 -5.63 -7.25
N VAL A 48 -14.10 -5.44 -8.16
CA VAL A 48 -15.39 -4.79 -7.87
C VAL A 48 -16.55 -5.66 -8.34
N CYS A 49 -17.61 -5.72 -7.55
CA CYS A 49 -18.85 -6.40 -7.93
C CYS A 49 -19.44 -5.82 -9.24
N GLN A 50 -19.48 -6.65 -10.29
CA GLN A 50 -20.06 -6.26 -11.58
C GLN A 50 -21.59 -6.39 -11.62
N THR A 51 -22.19 -7.22 -10.76
CA THR A 51 -23.64 -7.48 -10.71
C THR A 51 -24.40 -6.42 -9.91
N VAL A 52 -25.64 -6.10 -10.33
CA VAL A 52 -26.49 -5.11 -9.64
C VAL A 52 -26.78 -5.55 -8.20
N TRP A 53 -27.14 -6.82 -8.00
CA TRP A 53 -27.35 -7.41 -6.68
C TRP A 53 -26.09 -7.37 -5.80
N GLY A 54 -24.92 -7.68 -6.38
CA GLY A 54 -23.65 -7.61 -5.66
C GLY A 54 -23.32 -6.19 -5.20
N ARG A 55 -23.64 -5.16 -6.01
CA ARG A 55 -23.48 -3.76 -5.61
C ARG A 55 -24.39 -3.38 -4.45
N ILE A 56 -25.67 -3.76 -4.49
CA ILE A 56 -26.62 -3.48 -3.40
C ILE A 56 -26.16 -4.17 -2.10
N LEU A 57 -25.77 -5.44 -2.16
CA LEU A 57 -25.25 -6.17 -1.01
C LEU A 57 -23.98 -5.54 -0.44
N SER A 58 -23.06 -5.07 -1.30
CA SER A 58 -21.83 -4.38 -0.85
C SER A 58 -22.13 -3.08 -0.11
N VAL A 59 -23.16 -2.33 -0.51
CA VAL A 59 -23.59 -1.10 0.18
C VAL A 59 -24.15 -1.43 1.56
N VAL A 60 -25.03 -2.42 1.68
CA VAL A 60 -25.59 -2.86 2.98
C VAL A 60 -24.48 -3.35 3.91
N TYR A 61 -23.54 -4.14 3.37
CA TYR A 61 -22.38 -4.60 4.13
C TYR A 61 -21.51 -3.44 4.63
N ALA A 62 -21.24 -2.43 3.80
CA ALA A 62 -20.47 -1.26 4.20
C ALA A 62 -21.17 -0.45 5.32
N CYS A 63 -22.49 -0.28 5.23
CA CYS A 63 -23.26 0.45 6.25
C CYS A 63 -23.17 -0.19 7.64
N ILE A 64 -23.11 -1.52 7.73
CA ILE A 64 -22.99 -2.25 9.00
C ILE A 64 -21.51 -2.44 9.40
N GLY A 65 -20.65 -2.69 8.42
CA GLY A 65 -19.24 -3.02 8.63
C GLY A 65 -18.40 -1.84 9.08
N ILE A 66 -18.61 -0.64 8.53
CA ILE A 66 -17.87 0.57 8.93
C ILE A 66 -18.06 0.90 10.42
N PRO A 67 -19.30 1.02 10.96
CA PRO A 67 -19.47 1.31 12.38
C PRO A 67 -18.93 0.19 13.27
N LEU A 68 -19.10 -1.08 12.87
CA LEU A 68 -18.55 -2.21 13.62
C LEU A 68 -17.02 -2.21 13.63
N MET A 69 -16.38 -1.92 12.50
CA MET A 69 -14.91 -1.77 12.41
C MET A 69 -14.40 -0.65 13.32
N LEU A 70 -15.10 0.48 13.42
CA LEU A 70 -14.71 1.58 14.29
C LEU A 70 -14.76 1.18 15.77
N VAL A 71 -15.79 0.45 16.20
CA VAL A 71 -15.90 -0.07 17.57
C VAL A 71 -14.74 -1.03 17.86
N VAL A 72 -14.52 -2.00 16.97
CA VAL A 72 -13.44 -2.99 17.11
C VAL A 72 -12.06 -2.32 17.13
N LEU A 73 -11.84 -1.30 16.30
CA LEU A 73 -10.58 -0.56 16.28
C LEU A 73 -10.36 0.22 17.58
N GLY A 74 -11.43 0.74 18.19
CA GLY A 74 -11.38 1.36 19.52
C GLY A 74 -10.94 0.36 20.60
N ASP A 75 -11.57 -0.81 20.64
CA ASP A 75 -11.24 -1.87 21.62
C ASP A 75 -9.80 -2.38 21.47
N ILE A 76 -9.37 -2.63 20.22
CA ILE A 76 -8.00 -3.04 19.90
C ILE A 76 -7.01 -1.93 20.26
N GLY A 77 -7.37 -0.68 20.00
CA GLY A 77 -6.55 0.50 20.29
C GLY A 77 -6.24 0.63 21.78
N GLU A 78 -7.25 0.50 22.65
CA GLU A 78 -7.03 0.53 24.09
C GLU A 78 -6.14 -0.61 24.58
N TRP A 79 -6.36 -1.82 24.05
CA TRP A 79 -5.56 -2.99 24.40
C TRP A 79 -4.09 -2.80 23.98
N PHE A 80 -3.87 -2.28 22.77
CA PHE A 80 -2.56 -1.95 22.25
C PHE A 80 -1.85 -0.91 23.10
N GLN A 81 -2.54 0.17 23.49
CA GLN A 81 -1.99 1.20 24.38
C GLN A 81 -1.58 0.61 25.74
N LYS A 82 -2.41 -0.23 26.34
CA LYS A 82 -2.10 -0.94 27.60
C LYS A 82 -0.85 -1.83 27.46
N ILE A 83 -0.75 -2.57 26.35
CA ILE A 83 0.42 -3.43 26.05
C ILE A 83 1.70 -2.61 25.88
N LEU A 84 1.63 -1.49 25.16
CA LEU A 84 2.81 -0.64 24.92
C LEU A 84 3.28 0.01 26.20
N THR A 85 2.37 0.55 27.02
CA THR A 85 2.69 1.14 28.32
C THR A 85 3.33 0.11 29.25
N LYS A 86 2.76 -1.10 29.34
CA LYS A 86 3.34 -2.19 30.14
C LYS A 86 4.73 -2.59 29.64
N THR A 87 4.90 -2.70 28.33
CA THR A 87 6.19 -3.07 27.70
C THR A 87 7.23 -1.98 27.93
N TYR A 88 6.85 -0.70 27.82
CA TYR A 88 7.72 0.44 28.09
C TYR A 88 8.18 0.48 29.54
N ILE A 89 7.27 0.32 30.51
CA ILE A 89 7.60 0.24 31.94
C ILE A 89 8.52 -0.95 32.21
N PHE A 90 8.18 -2.13 31.67
CA PHE A 90 9.01 -3.32 31.81
C PHE A 90 10.43 -3.10 31.25
N PHE A 91 10.52 -2.50 30.07
CA PHE A 91 11.79 -2.19 29.43
C PHE A 91 12.59 -1.18 30.26
N LEU A 92 11.98 -0.11 30.76
CA LEU A 92 12.63 0.86 31.65
C LEU A 92 13.13 0.21 32.95
N ILE A 93 12.33 -0.65 33.58
CA ILE A 93 12.72 -1.35 34.82
C ILE A 93 13.87 -2.33 34.54
N LYS A 94 13.81 -3.08 33.44
CA LYS A 94 14.87 -4.00 33.03
C LYS A 94 16.16 -3.26 32.70
N TRP A 95 16.05 -2.13 32.00
CA TRP A 95 17.17 -1.26 31.65
C TRP A 95 17.77 -0.56 32.88
N ARG A 96 16.94 -0.21 33.87
CA ARG A 96 17.35 0.28 35.19
C ARG A 96 18.13 -0.76 35.98
N ASN A 97 17.76 -2.04 35.93
CA ASN A 97 18.59 -3.09 36.57
C ASN A 97 20.01 -3.11 36.00
N PHE A 98 20.21 -2.61 34.77
CA PHE A 98 21.51 -2.44 34.15
C PHE A 98 22.19 -1.10 34.49
N ARG A 99 21.44 -0.01 34.67
CA ARG A 99 21.95 1.31 35.08
C ARG A 99 21.41 1.71 36.46
N LYS A 100 22.23 1.60 37.52
CA LYS A 100 21.93 1.95 38.94
C LYS A 100 21.54 3.42 39.19
N ASN A 101 20.49 3.93 38.55
CA ASN A 101 20.00 5.30 38.73
C ASN A 101 18.60 5.29 39.38
N LYS A 102 18.39 6.17 40.37
CA LYS A 102 17.07 6.43 40.98
C LYS A 102 16.20 7.19 39.98
N LEU A 103 15.12 6.58 39.51
CA LEU A 103 14.06 7.24 38.76
C LEU A 103 12.85 7.37 39.67
N VAL A 104 12.46 8.61 39.97
CA VAL A 104 11.18 8.96 40.58
C VAL A 104 10.26 9.29 39.41
N THR A 105 9.45 8.33 38.98
CA THR A 105 8.40 8.57 37.98
C THR A 105 7.09 8.81 38.71
N PRO A 106 6.53 10.04 38.69
CA PRO A 106 5.18 10.29 39.19
C PRO A 106 4.17 9.52 38.32
N MET A 107 3.14 8.97 38.98
CA MET A 107 2.12 8.10 38.39
C MET A 107 1.03 8.90 37.67
N ASP A 108 1.42 9.85 36.83
CA ASP A 108 0.47 10.76 36.21
C ASP A 108 0.65 10.73 34.69
N GLU A 109 -0.33 10.10 34.03
CA GLU A 109 -0.55 10.09 32.58
C GLU A 109 0.69 9.70 31.74
N ILE A 110 0.93 8.40 31.60
CA ILE A 110 1.94 7.86 30.68
C ILE A 110 1.45 8.08 29.24
N PHE A 111 1.52 9.32 28.78
CA PHE A 111 1.53 9.64 27.37
C PHE A 111 2.76 8.95 26.81
N LEU A 112 2.54 7.95 25.93
CA LEU A 112 3.63 7.40 25.14
C LEU A 112 4.33 8.59 24.47
N PRO A 113 5.61 8.87 24.80
CA PRO A 113 6.28 9.99 24.19
C PRO A 113 6.26 9.78 22.67
N MET A 114 5.83 10.80 21.93
CA MET A 114 5.65 10.74 20.47
C MET A 114 6.92 10.21 19.75
N TRP A 115 8.08 10.51 20.33
CA TRP A 115 9.39 10.03 19.89
C TRP A 115 9.60 8.51 19.96
N ILE A 116 8.81 7.75 20.74
CA ILE A 116 8.84 6.27 20.77
C ILE A 116 7.81 5.69 19.80
N ALA A 117 6.66 6.34 19.64
CA ALA A 117 5.63 5.90 18.69
C ALA A 117 6.12 5.99 17.23
N LEU A 118 6.82 7.05 16.87
CA LEU A 118 7.37 7.26 15.52
C LEU A 118 8.31 6.12 15.05
N PRO A 119 9.38 5.75 15.78
CA PRO A 119 10.25 4.64 15.38
C PRO A 119 9.54 3.29 15.43
N LEU A 120 8.57 3.10 16.32
CA LEU A 120 7.78 1.86 16.36
C LEU A 120 6.99 1.67 15.06
N VAL A 121 6.37 2.72 14.53
CA VAL A 121 5.67 2.69 13.24
C VAL A 121 6.66 2.47 12.08
N LEU A 122 7.82 3.11 12.10
CA LEU A 122 8.85 2.90 11.07
C LEU A 122 9.34 1.44 11.05
N ILE A 123 9.62 0.85 12.21
CA ILE A 123 10.02 -0.56 12.33
C ILE A 123 8.92 -1.48 11.80
N TYR A 124 7.66 -1.19 12.11
CA TYR A 124 6.52 -1.95 11.61
C TYR A 124 6.45 -1.91 10.07
N ILE A 125 6.57 -0.73 9.45
CA ILE A 125 6.57 -0.58 7.99
C ILE A 125 7.73 -1.36 7.35
N ILE A 126 8.95 -1.25 7.92
CA ILE A 126 10.13 -1.96 7.41
C ILE A 126 9.94 -3.47 7.51
N THR A 127 9.41 -3.96 8.64
CA THR A 127 9.20 -5.39 8.87
C THR A 127 8.13 -5.94 7.93
N CYS A 128 7.01 -5.23 7.74
CA CYS A 128 6.00 -5.59 6.74
C CYS A 128 6.57 -5.62 5.32
N THR A 129 7.35 -4.60 4.93
CA THR A 129 8.01 -4.54 3.62
C THR A 129 8.96 -5.72 3.42
N MET A 130 9.75 -6.06 4.43
CA MET A 130 10.68 -7.18 4.40
C MET A 130 9.94 -8.52 4.25
N ILE A 131 8.82 -8.70 4.97
CA ILE A 131 7.98 -9.88 4.86
C ILE A 131 7.40 -10.00 3.44
N ILE A 132 6.81 -8.92 2.90
CA ILE A 132 6.20 -8.94 1.56
C ILE A 132 7.24 -9.25 0.47
N HIS A 133 8.39 -8.60 0.52
CA HIS A 133 9.47 -8.85 -0.43
C HIS A 133 9.99 -10.30 -0.33
N TRP A 134 10.08 -10.84 0.89
CA TRP A 134 10.49 -12.22 1.12
C TRP A 134 9.46 -13.23 0.59
N PHE A 135 8.16 -12.99 0.82
CA PHE A 135 7.09 -13.83 0.28
C PHE A 135 7.06 -13.82 -1.26
N ASP A 136 7.09 -12.63 -1.87
CA ASP A 136 7.03 -12.46 -3.33
C ASP A 136 8.26 -13.05 -4.04
N HIS A 137 9.41 -13.08 -3.36
CA HIS A 137 10.63 -13.74 -3.85
C HIS A 137 10.58 -15.28 -3.73
N ASN A 138 9.93 -15.82 -2.70
CA ASN A 138 9.94 -17.25 -2.42
C ASN A 138 8.83 -18.02 -3.15
N GLU A 139 7.70 -17.38 -3.45
CA GLU A 139 6.54 -18.05 -4.06
C GLU A 139 6.57 -18.03 -5.59
N GLY A 140 7.37 -17.15 -6.22
CA GLY A 140 7.31 -16.92 -7.65
C GLY A 140 8.49 -17.40 -8.48
N ASN A 141 8.18 -17.90 -9.69
CA ASN A 141 9.16 -18.18 -10.75
C ASN A 141 9.63 -16.92 -11.52
N ARG A 142 9.14 -15.72 -11.14
CA ARG A 142 9.43 -14.44 -11.81
C ARG A 142 10.17 -13.50 -10.86
N PRO A 143 10.95 -12.53 -11.38
CA PRO A 143 11.57 -11.52 -10.52
C PRO A 143 10.49 -10.79 -9.72
N GLY A 144 10.59 -10.87 -8.39
CA GLY A 144 9.68 -10.18 -7.48
C GLY A 144 9.80 -8.66 -7.55
N ILE A 145 8.89 -7.96 -6.87
CA ILE A 145 8.87 -6.50 -6.84
C ILE A 145 10.13 -5.94 -6.15
N ALA A 146 10.64 -4.81 -6.65
CA ALA A 146 11.81 -4.17 -6.04
C ALA A 146 11.49 -3.67 -4.62
N PHE A 147 12.49 -3.63 -3.75
CA PHE A 147 12.35 -3.12 -2.38
C PHE A 147 11.65 -1.74 -2.25
N PRO A 148 11.99 -0.70 -3.05
CA PRO A 148 11.30 0.60 -2.97
C PRO A 148 9.82 0.53 -3.36
N ASP A 149 9.47 -0.35 -4.31
CA ASP A 149 8.08 -0.55 -4.75
C ASP A 149 7.27 -1.28 -3.68
N ALA A 150 7.89 -2.26 -2.99
CA ALA A 150 7.30 -2.95 -1.84
C ALA A 150 7.07 -2.00 -0.65
N PHE A 151 8.02 -1.10 -0.39
CA PHE A 151 7.88 -0.07 0.64
C PHE A 151 6.74 0.89 0.32
N TYR A 152 6.68 1.38 -0.92
CA TYR A 152 5.61 2.25 -1.42
C TYR A 152 4.23 1.61 -1.26
N PHE A 153 4.08 0.35 -1.67
CA PHE A 153 2.86 -0.43 -1.50
C PHE A 153 2.44 -0.52 -0.02
N THR A 154 3.38 -0.84 0.87
CA THR A 154 3.12 -0.99 2.31
C THR A 154 2.70 0.33 2.94
N PHE A 155 3.39 1.43 2.61
CA PHE A 155 3.08 2.76 3.12
C PHE A 155 1.67 3.24 2.71
N ILE A 156 1.32 3.10 1.43
CA ILE A 156 0.00 3.49 0.90
C ILE A 156 -1.13 2.65 1.47
N SER A 157 -0.86 1.37 1.73
CA SER A 157 -1.83 0.47 2.36
C SER A 157 -2.07 0.84 3.83
N LEU A 158 -1.01 1.10 4.59
CA LEU A 158 -1.10 1.44 6.01
C LEU A 158 -1.68 2.82 6.28
N THR A 159 -1.40 3.79 5.41
CA THR A 159 -2.03 5.11 5.45
C THR A 159 -3.47 5.09 4.92
N THR A 160 -3.97 3.94 4.47
CA THR A 160 -5.30 3.73 3.89
C THR A 160 -5.59 4.59 2.65
N ILE A 161 -4.54 5.08 1.98
CA ILE A 161 -4.66 5.81 0.69
C ILE A 161 -5.10 4.83 -0.40
N GLY A 162 -4.49 3.64 -0.45
CA GLY A 162 -4.94 2.51 -1.28
C GLY A 162 -5.04 2.78 -2.78
N LEU A 163 -4.04 3.41 -3.41
CA LEU A 163 -4.05 3.71 -4.86
C LEU A 163 -4.17 2.46 -5.75
N GLY A 164 -3.59 1.33 -5.32
CA GLY A 164 -3.66 0.04 -6.04
C GLY A 164 -2.94 0.01 -7.39
N ASP A 165 -1.94 0.87 -7.58
CA ASP A 165 -1.12 1.00 -8.79
C ASP A 165 0.06 0.00 -8.83
N VAL A 166 0.61 -0.33 -7.67
CA VAL A 166 1.66 -1.34 -7.49
C VAL A 166 1.13 -2.46 -6.59
N MET A 167 1.32 -3.71 -6.97
CA MET A 167 0.95 -4.88 -6.16
C MET A 167 1.92 -6.06 -6.41
N PRO A 168 2.15 -6.95 -5.44
CA PRO A 168 2.88 -8.19 -5.68
C PRO A 168 2.10 -9.09 -6.66
N TYR A 169 2.80 -9.73 -7.59
CA TYR A 169 2.20 -10.52 -8.68
C TYR A 169 2.49 -12.02 -8.59
N ASN A 170 3.40 -12.43 -7.69
CA ASN A 170 3.83 -13.82 -7.56
C ASN A 170 2.99 -14.64 -6.57
N ILE A 171 1.85 -14.11 -6.13
CA ILE A 171 0.92 -14.79 -5.22
C ILE A 171 0.07 -15.76 -6.05
N GLN A 172 0.43 -17.05 -6.06
CA GLN A 172 -0.37 -18.13 -6.66
C GLN A 172 -0.76 -19.18 -5.63
#